data_AF-A0A1N6HZB6-F1
#
_entry.id   AF-A0A1N6HZB6-F1
#
_cell.length_a   1.000
_cell.length_b   1.000
_cell.length_c   1.000
_cell.angle_alpha   90.00
_cell.angle_beta   90.00
_cell.angle_gamma   90.00
#
_symmetry.space_group_name_H-M   'P 1'
#
loop_
_entity.id
_entity.type
_entity.pdbx_description
1 polymer ?
#
loop_
_entity_poly.entity_id
_entity_poly.type
_entity_poly.pdbx_seq_one_letter_code
_entity_poly.pdbx_strand_id
1 'polypeptide(L)'
;MKKATFLLALSILFSCNNESKFDLEKDLYQFSEKMENGDTLEVYVNLSACMYAASERYNFVKENDTLYLETHSEISSFEKQQQTLPKIIYPFKLNNSLSFENYFKYLKTENRANREYVSPLVTVYYPNKNQRQYFNDDGLGDKFTKLDKLSLIRKKLYPNDKFFETPEPPPPPPSRK
;
A
#
# COMPACT_ATOMS: atom_id res chain seq x y z
N MET A 1 -24.23 -51.71 -29.32
CA MET A 1 -24.36 -50.97 -28.04
C MET A 1 -22.96 -50.54 -27.59
N LYS A 2 -22.58 -49.29 -27.83
CA LYS A 2 -21.39 -48.61 -27.29
C LYS A 2 -21.41 -47.18 -27.83
N LYS A 3 -20.93 -46.23 -27.03
CA LYS A 3 -20.78 -44.78 -27.28
C LYS A 3 -21.90 -43.90 -26.72
N ALA A 4 -21.93 -43.77 -25.40
CA ALA A 4 -22.55 -42.62 -24.73
C ALA A 4 -21.84 -42.41 -23.38
N THR A 5 -20.55 -42.10 -23.38
CA THR A 5 -19.81 -41.85 -22.12
C THR A 5 -18.53 -41.04 -22.37
N PHE A 6 -18.62 -39.96 -23.15
CA PHE A 6 -17.47 -39.07 -23.35
C PHE A 6 -17.84 -37.59 -23.54
N LEU A 7 -18.81 -37.09 -22.77
CA LEU A 7 -19.19 -35.66 -22.82
C LEU A 7 -19.37 -35.00 -21.44
N LEU A 8 -19.01 -35.65 -20.34
CA LEU A 8 -19.18 -35.07 -18.99
C LEU A 8 -17.88 -34.61 -18.31
N ALA A 9 -16.77 -34.49 -19.05
CA ALA A 9 -15.46 -34.10 -18.51
C ALA A 9 -14.92 -32.76 -19.05
N LEU A 10 -15.69 -32.02 -19.87
CA LEU A 10 -15.27 -30.72 -20.39
C LEU A 10 -15.94 -29.51 -19.71
N SER A 11 -16.91 -29.73 -18.83
CA SER A 11 -17.63 -28.65 -18.13
C SER A 11 -16.89 -28.13 -16.89
N ILE A 12 -15.79 -28.75 -16.46
CA ILE A 12 -14.96 -28.29 -15.33
C ILE A 12 -13.88 -27.28 -15.80
N LEU A 13 -13.70 -27.10 -17.12
CA LEU A 13 -12.74 -26.15 -17.68
C LEU A 13 -13.33 -24.74 -17.94
N PHE A 14 -14.63 -24.56 -17.70
CA PHE A 14 -15.17 -23.22 -17.41
C PHE A 14 -14.85 -22.90 -15.95
N SER A 15 -13.56 -22.78 -15.62
CA SER A 15 -13.16 -21.95 -14.49
C SER A 15 -13.71 -20.57 -14.83
N CYS A 16 -14.85 -20.22 -14.22
CA CYS A 16 -15.47 -18.92 -14.38
C CYS A 16 -14.40 -17.86 -14.26
N ASN A 17 -14.09 -17.17 -15.36
CA ASN A 17 -13.52 -15.83 -15.31
C ASN A 17 -14.63 -14.92 -14.74
N ASN A 18 -14.96 -15.12 -13.46
CA ASN A 18 -15.77 -14.16 -12.74
C ASN A 18 -14.84 -12.98 -12.54
N GLU A 19 -15.07 -11.95 -13.36
CA GLU A 19 -14.48 -10.65 -13.15
C GLU A 19 -14.73 -10.24 -11.70
N SER A 20 -13.67 -9.82 -11.00
CA SER A 20 -13.77 -9.49 -9.59
C SER A 20 -14.84 -8.43 -9.35
N LYS A 21 -15.63 -8.60 -8.29
CA LYS A 21 -16.65 -7.62 -7.91
C LYS A 21 -16.07 -6.41 -7.20
N PHE A 22 -14.82 -6.48 -6.73
CA PHE A 22 -14.15 -5.37 -6.06
C PHE A 22 -14.15 -4.13 -6.95
N ASP A 23 -14.53 -3.00 -6.36
CA ASP A 23 -14.54 -1.69 -7.02
C ASP A 23 -13.80 -0.70 -6.13
N LEU A 24 -12.74 -0.09 -6.66
CA LEU A 24 -11.85 0.76 -5.87
C LEU A 24 -12.59 1.93 -5.21
N GLU A 25 -13.50 2.59 -5.94
CA GLU A 25 -14.21 3.75 -5.43
C GLU A 25 -15.12 3.39 -4.24
N LYS A 26 -15.81 2.25 -4.34
CA LYS A 26 -16.76 1.79 -3.32
C LYS A 26 -16.10 1.09 -2.15
N ASP A 27 -15.04 0.33 -2.41
CA ASP A 27 -14.56 -0.70 -1.48
C ASP A 27 -13.19 -0.41 -0.86
N LEU A 28 -12.48 0.65 -1.29
CA LEU A 28 -11.14 0.99 -0.78
C LEU A 28 -11.05 1.00 0.76
N TYR A 29 -12.07 1.48 1.45
CA TYR A 29 -12.05 1.65 2.91
C TYR A 29 -12.37 0.35 3.69
N GLN A 30 -12.50 -0.76 2.98
CA GLN A 30 -12.81 -2.10 3.47
C GLN A 30 -12.16 -3.17 2.57
N PHE A 31 -11.04 -2.83 1.92
CA PHE A 31 -10.51 -3.63 0.82
C PHE A 31 -10.07 -5.04 1.25
N SER A 32 -9.57 -5.21 2.48
CA SER A 32 -9.18 -6.51 3.00
C SER A 32 -10.31 -7.54 3.05
N GLU A 33 -11.56 -7.07 3.21
CA GLU A 33 -12.76 -7.91 3.21
C GLU A 33 -13.39 -8.05 1.82
N LYS A 34 -13.23 -7.04 0.96
CA LYS A 34 -13.92 -6.95 -0.34
C LYS A 34 -13.12 -7.50 -1.52
N MET A 35 -11.79 -7.55 -1.42
CA MET A 35 -10.96 -8.16 -2.46
C MET A 35 -11.24 -9.66 -2.57
N GLU A 36 -11.36 -10.13 -3.80
CA GLU A 36 -11.55 -11.53 -4.17
C GLU A 36 -10.21 -12.15 -4.62
N ASN A 37 -10.13 -13.48 -4.66
CA ASN A 37 -8.88 -14.15 -5.05
C ASN A 37 -8.44 -13.73 -6.46
N GLY A 38 -7.17 -13.36 -6.60
CA GLY A 38 -6.59 -12.78 -7.82
C GLY A 38 -6.60 -11.25 -7.86
N ASP A 39 -7.26 -10.58 -6.91
CA ASP A 39 -7.19 -9.13 -6.81
C ASP A 39 -5.83 -8.67 -6.30
N THR A 40 -5.34 -7.59 -6.91
CA THR A 40 -4.15 -6.86 -6.47
C THR A 40 -4.51 -5.40 -6.23
N LEU A 41 -4.10 -4.84 -5.11
CA LEU A 41 -4.22 -3.41 -4.81
C LEU A 41 -2.83 -2.85 -4.56
N GLU A 42 -2.42 -1.89 -5.38
CA GLU A 42 -1.12 -1.23 -5.27
C GLU A 42 -1.29 0.14 -4.62
N VAL A 43 -0.45 0.45 -3.64
CA VAL A 43 -0.43 1.74 -2.96
C VAL A 43 0.96 2.34 -3.10
N TYR A 44 1.06 3.44 -3.84
CA TYR A 44 2.27 4.22 -3.96
C TYR A 44 2.20 5.43 -3.02
N VAL A 45 3.28 5.66 -2.27
CA VAL A 45 3.40 6.78 -1.34
C VAL A 45 4.63 7.62 -1.70
N ASN A 46 4.42 8.91 -1.90
CA ASN A 46 5.47 9.88 -2.16
C ASN A 46 6.00 10.47 -0.84
N LEU A 47 7.14 9.96 -0.37
CA LEU A 47 7.83 10.46 0.82
C LEU A 47 8.74 11.66 0.56
N SER A 48 8.85 12.10 -0.69
CA SER A 48 9.82 13.13 -1.09
C SER A 48 9.47 14.50 -0.53
N ALA A 49 10.46 15.22 -0.01
CA ALA A 49 10.34 16.58 0.50
C ALA A 49 11.67 17.32 0.35
N CYS A 50 11.62 18.57 -0.12
CA CYS A 50 12.82 19.39 -0.36
C CYS A 50 13.83 18.63 -1.25
N MET A 51 15.07 18.43 -0.78
CA MET A 51 16.11 17.69 -1.51
C MET A 51 16.07 16.18 -1.28
N TYR A 52 15.20 15.70 -0.39
CA TYR A 52 15.05 14.28 -0.09
C TYR A 52 14.02 13.66 -1.04
N ALA A 53 14.44 12.68 -1.83
CA ALA A 53 13.60 11.95 -2.77
C ALA A 53 13.46 10.50 -2.31
N ALA A 54 12.24 10.10 -1.94
CA ALA A 54 11.95 8.78 -1.44
C ALA A 54 10.50 8.38 -1.75
N SER A 55 10.26 7.07 -1.80
CA SER A 55 8.94 6.51 -2.03
C SER A 55 8.78 5.13 -1.39
N GLU A 56 7.52 4.72 -1.25
CA GLU A 56 7.16 3.36 -0.90
C GLU A 56 6.07 2.82 -1.80
N ARG A 57 6.11 1.52 -2.05
CA ARG A 57 5.04 0.76 -2.69
C ARG A 57 4.60 -0.36 -1.76
N TYR A 58 3.29 -0.45 -1.52
CA TYR A 58 2.65 -1.53 -0.81
C TYR A 58 1.76 -2.29 -1.80
N ASN A 59 2.04 -3.58 -2.00
CA ASN A 59 1.27 -4.45 -2.88
C ASN A 59 0.44 -5.41 -2.03
N PHE A 60 -0.87 -5.25 -2.05
CA PHE A 60 -1.80 -6.16 -1.41
C PHE A 60 -2.30 -7.16 -2.44
N VAL A 61 -2.16 -8.46 -2.17
CA VAL A 61 -2.56 -9.53 -3.10
C VAL A 61 -3.45 -10.53 -2.37
N LYS A 62 -4.64 -10.80 -2.90
CA LYS A 62 -5.58 -11.76 -2.34
C LYS A 62 -5.40 -13.12 -3.02
N GLU A 63 -4.93 -14.10 -2.26
CA GLU A 63 -4.65 -15.45 -2.73
C GLU A 63 -5.14 -16.47 -1.70
N ASN A 64 -5.92 -17.47 -2.13
CA ASN A 64 -6.46 -18.52 -1.26
C ASN A 64 -7.15 -17.95 -0.01
N ASP A 65 -8.02 -16.96 -0.22
CA ASP A 65 -8.77 -16.18 0.78
C ASP A 65 -7.90 -15.40 1.78
N THR A 66 -6.59 -15.40 1.59
CA THR A 66 -5.62 -14.71 2.43
C THR A 66 -5.15 -13.44 1.74
N LEU A 67 -5.16 -12.32 2.47
CA LEU A 67 -4.59 -11.08 1.97
C LEU A 67 -3.12 -10.97 2.40
N TYR A 68 -2.22 -10.95 1.43
CA TYR A 68 -0.81 -10.74 1.66
C TYR A 68 -0.40 -9.32 1.36
N LEU A 69 0.62 -8.84 2.04
CA LEU A 69 1.26 -7.56 1.81
C LEU A 69 2.74 -7.75 1.49
N GLU A 70 3.18 -7.17 0.38
CA GLU A 70 4.59 -6.96 0.05
C GLU A 70 4.89 -5.45 0.05
N THR A 71 6.08 -5.07 0.51
CA THR A 71 6.46 -3.65 0.63
C THR A 71 7.84 -3.40 0.05
N HIS A 72 7.94 -2.40 -0.82
CA HIS A 72 9.18 -1.92 -1.39
C HIS A 72 9.41 -0.46 -1.00
N SER A 73 10.63 -0.16 -0.59
CA SER A 73 11.04 1.18 -0.17
C SER A 73 12.21 1.63 -1.03
N GLU A 74 12.21 2.89 -1.44
CA GLU A 74 13.28 3.50 -2.23
C GLU A 74 13.63 4.89 -1.70
N ILE A 75 14.93 5.17 -1.62
CA ILE A 75 15.50 6.51 -1.48
C ILE A 75 16.34 6.75 -2.74
N SER A 76 16.01 7.78 -3.50
CA SER A 76 16.68 8.12 -4.77
C SER A 76 17.57 9.36 -4.66
N SER A 77 17.43 10.16 -3.58
CA SER A 77 18.32 11.29 -3.28
C SER A 77 19.64 10.82 -2.68
N PHE A 78 20.73 11.55 -2.93
CA PHE A 78 22.09 11.23 -2.47
C PHE A 78 22.59 9.91 -3.06
N GLU A 79 22.56 8.83 -2.30
CA GLU A 79 22.91 7.48 -2.74
C GLU A 79 21.63 6.66 -2.87
N LYS A 80 21.46 6.01 -4.03
CA LYS A 80 20.27 5.20 -4.29
C LYS A 80 20.26 4.00 -3.33
N GLN A 81 19.22 3.91 -2.52
CA GLN A 81 18.98 2.78 -1.62
C GLN A 81 17.60 2.19 -1.90
N GLN A 82 17.50 0.87 -1.85
CA GLN A 82 16.26 0.14 -2.05
C GLN A 82 16.17 -1.03 -1.08
N GLN A 83 14.96 -1.36 -0.66
CA GLN A 83 14.67 -2.50 0.19
C GLN A 83 13.35 -3.13 -0.22
N THR A 84 13.31 -4.47 -0.21
CA THR A 84 12.07 -5.25 -0.22
C THR A 84 11.92 -5.91 1.14
N LEU A 85 10.80 -5.66 1.79
CA LEU A 85 10.49 -6.26 3.09
C LEU A 85 9.88 -7.66 2.93
N PRO A 86 9.97 -8.53 3.95
CA PRO A 86 9.33 -9.84 3.91
C PRO A 86 7.83 -9.73 3.63
N LYS A 87 7.33 -10.57 2.71
CA LYS A 87 5.88 -10.72 2.47
C LYS A 87 5.21 -11.21 3.76
N ILE A 88 4.18 -10.51 4.21
CA ILE A 88 3.41 -10.85 5.43
C ILE A 88 1.95 -11.11 5.10
N ILE A 89 1.26 -11.84 5.97
CA ILE A 89 -0.21 -11.85 5.98
C ILE A 89 -0.66 -10.52 6.57
N TYR A 90 -1.45 -9.75 5.83
CA TYR A 90 -1.90 -8.44 6.28
C TYR A 90 -2.83 -8.58 7.50
N PRO A 91 -2.44 -8.08 8.69
CA PRO A 91 -3.13 -8.37 9.94
C PRO A 91 -4.32 -7.43 10.16
N PHE A 92 -5.28 -7.43 9.25
CA PHE A 92 -6.49 -6.62 9.41
C PHE A 92 -7.39 -7.17 10.53
N LYS A 93 -7.90 -6.24 11.36
CA LYS A 93 -8.96 -6.49 12.34
C LYS A 93 -9.86 -5.27 12.33
N LEU A 94 -11.19 -5.46 12.36
CA LEU A 94 -12.17 -4.34 12.35
C LEU A 94 -11.87 -3.24 13.37
N ASN A 95 -11.37 -3.61 14.57
CA ASN A 95 -11.09 -2.67 15.65
C ASN A 95 -9.65 -2.11 15.65
N ASN A 96 -8.86 -2.39 14.61
CA ASN A 96 -7.49 -1.91 14.51
C ASN A 96 -7.44 -0.47 13.98
N SER A 97 -7.16 0.49 14.86
CA SER A 97 -6.98 1.90 14.47
C SER A 97 -5.79 2.13 13.53
N LEU A 98 -4.78 1.25 13.56
CA LEU A 98 -3.59 1.31 12.71
C LEU A 98 -3.70 0.29 11.56
N SER A 99 -4.47 0.68 10.54
CA SER A 99 -4.69 -0.08 9.30
C SER A 99 -4.72 0.87 8.10
N PHE A 100 -4.42 0.35 6.91
CA PHE A 100 -4.48 1.12 5.66
C PHE A 100 -5.89 1.60 5.37
N GLU A 101 -6.92 0.80 5.65
CA GLU A 101 -8.33 1.19 5.50
C GLU A 101 -8.66 2.45 6.29
N ASN A 102 -8.23 2.50 7.56
CA ASN A 102 -8.44 3.68 8.41
C ASN A 102 -7.55 4.86 8.00
N TYR A 103 -6.35 4.60 7.51
CA TYR A 103 -5.51 5.64 6.92
C TYR A 103 -6.17 6.26 5.69
N PHE A 104 -6.72 5.46 4.77
CA PHE A 104 -7.45 5.97 3.61
C PHE A 104 -8.71 6.74 4.02
N LYS A 105 -9.47 6.27 5.02
CA LYS A 105 -10.61 7.03 5.57
C LYS A 105 -10.17 8.40 6.08
N TYR A 106 -9.06 8.45 6.82
CA TYR A 106 -8.47 9.68 7.31
C TYR A 106 -8.01 10.60 6.16
N LEU A 107 -7.33 10.05 5.15
CA LEU A 107 -6.91 10.83 3.99
C LEU A 107 -8.12 11.39 3.22
N LYS A 108 -9.21 10.63 3.10
CA LYS A 108 -10.46 11.09 2.48
C LYS A 108 -11.04 12.30 3.21
N THR A 109 -11.06 12.30 4.55
CA THR A 109 -11.61 13.41 5.35
C THR A 109 -10.70 14.62 5.36
N GLU A 110 -9.38 14.43 5.33
CA GLU A 110 -8.39 15.51 5.31
C GLU A 110 -7.88 15.86 3.90
N ASN A 111 -8.58 15.42 2.85
CA ASN A 111 -8.25 15.77 1.46
C ASN A 111 -8.71 17.20 1.18
N ARG A 112 -8.01 18.19 1.75
CA ARG A 112 -8.34 19.62 1.65
C ARG A 112 -7.68 20.33 0.49
N ALA A 113 -7.06 19.60 -0.44
CA ALA A 113 -6.29 20.19 -1.51
C ALA A 113 -7.18 21.04 -2.43
N ASN A 114 -7.12 22.36 -2.27
CA ASN A 114 -7.70 23.36 -3.18
C ASN A 114 -6.80 23.58 -4.42
N ARG A 115 -5.70 22.83 -4.56
CA ARG A 115 -4.72 22.97 -5.63
C ARG A 115 -4.56 21.65 -6.36
N GLU A 116 -4.53 21.71 -7.68
CA GLU A 116 -4.04 20.61 -8.52
C GLU A 116 -2.53 20.48 -8.31
N TYR A 117 -2.12 19.53 -7.49
CA TYR A 117 -0.70 19.19 -7.33
C TYR A 117 -0.25 18.29 -8.48
N VAL A 118 0.99 18.52 -8.94
CA VAL A 118 1.64 17.74 -10.00
C VAL A 118 1.89 16.29 -9.57
N SER A 119 2.00 16.02 -8.26
CA SER A 119 2.23 14.68 -7.72
C SER A 119 1.39 14.44 -6.45
N PRO A 120 0.54 13.40 -6.42
CA PRO A 120 -0.24 13.05 -5.23
C PRO A 120 0.66 12.51 -4.12
N LEU A 121 0.23 12.69 -2.87
CA LEU A 121 0.88 12.10 -1.70
C LEU A 121 0.76 10.58 -1.73
N VAL A 122 -0.45 10.08 -2.01
CA VAL A 122 -0.76 8.66 -2.11
C VAL A 122 -1.56 8.41 -3.38
N THR A 123 -1.14 7.40 -4.14
CA THR A 123 -1.90 6.84 -5.25
C THR A 123 -2.26 5.41 -4.90
N VAL A 124 -3.56 5.09 -4.93
CA VAL A 124 -4.04 3.71 -4.86
C VAL A 124 -4.47 3.29 -6.26
N TYR A 125 -3.96 2.17 -6.73
CA TYR A 125 -4.20 1.62 -8.04
C TYR A 125 -4.75 0.21 -7.93
N TYR A 126 -5.87 -0.02 -8.60
CA TYR A 126 -6.48 -1.34 -8.75
C TYR A 126 -6.31 -1.80 -10.21
N PRO A 127 -5.25 -2.58 -10.53
CA PRO A 127 -4.94 -3.00 -11.89
C PRO A 127 -6.04 -3.79 -12.58
N ASN A 128 -6.77 -4.66 -11.87
CA ASN A 128 -7.73 -5.57 -12.50
C ASN A 128 -8.84 -4.82 -13.28
N LYS A 129 -9.19 -3.59 -12.85
CA LYS A 129 -10.13 -2.70 -13.54
C LYS A 129 -9.52 -1.36 -13.98
N ASN A 130 -8.20 -1.22 -13.89
CA ASN A 130 -7.47 0.02 -14.17
C ASN A 130 -8.05 1.26 -13.43
N GLN A 131 -8.48 1.10 -12.18
CA GLN A 131 -9.05 2.18 -11.37
C GLN A 131 -7.97 2.83 -10.51
N ARG A 132 -8.06 4.15 -10.30
CA ARG A 132 -7.11 4.91 -9.46
C ARG A 132 -7.84 5.84 -8.51
N GLN A 133 -7.31 5.95 -7.30
CA GLN A 133 -7.71 6.94 -6.29
C GLN A 133 -6.47 7.73 -5.87
N TYR A 134 -6.59 9.04 -5.82
CA TYR A 134 -5.50 9.94 -5.42
C TYR A 134 -5.84 10.64 -4.11
N PHE A 135 -4.83 10.81 -3.27
CA PHE A 135 -4.90 11.64 -2.06
C PHE A 135 -3.75 12.64 -2.09
N ASN A 136 -4.07 13.91 -1.87
CA ASN A 136 -3.12 15.01 -1.94
C ASN A 136 -2.79 15.53 -0.55
N ASP A 137 -1.65 16.18 -0.42
CA ASP A 137 -1.31 17.04 0.72
C ASP A 137 -1.57 18.52 0.39
N ASP A 138 -1.71 19.35 1.43
CA ASP A 138 -1.75 20.82 1.33
C ASP A 138 -0.48 21.42 1.96
N GLY A 139 0.63 21.22 1.27
CA GLY A 139 1.93 21.71 1.70
C GLY A 139 2.60 20.86 2.78
N LEU A 140 3.79 21.31 3.19
CA LEU A 140 4.75 20.47 3.89
C LEU A 140 4.27 19.99 5.28
N GLY A 141 3.56 20.84 6.02
CA GLY A 141 3.04 20.49 7.36
C GLY A 141 1.94 19.43 7.31
N ASP A 142 1.00 19.56 6.37
CA ASP A 142 -0.05 18.56 6.15
C ASP A 142 0.53 17.25 5.61
N LYS A 143 1.49 17.34 4.68
CA LYS A 143 2.24 16.18 4.19
C LYS A 143 2.84 15.36 5.32
N PHE A 144 3.63 15.98 6.21
CA PHE A 144 4.25 15.26 7.32
C PHE A 144 3.22 14.71 8.30
N THR A 145 2.15 15.45 8.60
CA THR A 145 1.06 14.96 9.46
C THR A 145 0.41 13.67 8.90
N LYS A 146 0.19 13.62 7.59
CA LYS A 146 -0.34 12.44 6.90
C LYS A 146 0.66 11.28 6.90
N LEU A 147 1.92 11.55 6.58
CA LEU A 147 2.99 10.55 6.58
C LEU A 147 3.29 9.98 7.97
N ASP A 148 3.18 10.79 9.03
CA ASP A 148 3.37 10.33 10.40
C ASP A 148 2.35 9.23 10.77
N LYS A 149 1.10 9.36 10.32
CA LYS A 149 0.08 8.31 10.52
C LYS A 149 0.41 7.03 9.78
N LEU A 150 0.91 7.14 8.54
CA LEU A 150 1.39 5.97 7.80
C LEU A 150 2.60 5.33 8.51
N SER A 151 3.51 6.13 9.07
CA SER A 151 4.69 5.63 9.78
C SER A 151 4.32 4.73 10.98
N LEU A 152 3.21 5.04 11.67
CA LEU A 152 2.69 4.21 12.76
C LEU A 152 2.20 2.84 12.25
N ILE A 153 1.60 2.80 11.06
CA ILE A 153 1.20 1.55 10.41
C ILE A 153 2.45 0.76 10.00
N ARG A 154 3.43 1.40 9.35
CA ARG A 154 4.69 0.76 8.97
C ARG A 154 5.42 0.17 10.18
N LYS A 155 5.59 0.93 11.26
CA LYS A 155 6.21 0.45 12.52
C LYS A 155 5.49 -0.75 13.12
N LYS A 156 4.16 -0.80 13.00
CA LYS A 156 3.39 -1.95 13.46
C LYS A 156 3.60 -3.19 12.59
N LEU A 157 3.67 -3.02 11.27
CA LEU A 157 3.86 -4.13 10.33
C LEU A 157 5.31 -4.65 10.36
N TYR A 158 6.27 -3.75 10.55
CA TYR A 158 7.71 -4.02 10.47
C TYR A 158 8.48 -3.34 11.62
N PRO A 159 8.33 -3.81 12.87
CA PRO A 159 8.85 -3.11 14.05
C PRO A 159 10.38 -3.04 14.16
N ASN A 160 11.09 -3.88 13.41
CA ASN A 160 12.55 -3.93 13.41
C ASN A 160 13.16 -3.26 12.17
N ASP A 161 12.34 -2.71 11.27
CA ASP A 161 12.84 -2.04 10.08
C ASP A 161 13.37 -0.64 10.41
N LYS A 162 14.53 -0.31 9.85
CA LYS A 162 15.26 0.95 10.08
C LYS A 162 15.56 1.71 8.81
N PHE A 163 14.97 1.32 7.67
CA PHE A 163 15.36 1.84 6.35
C PHE A 163 15.25 3.37 6.22
N PHE A 164 14.24 3.96 6.86
CA PHE A 164 14.03 5.41 6.86
C PHE A 164 14.53 6.10 8.14
N GLU A 165 15.20 5.38 9.04
CA GLU A 165 15.81 5.99 10.22
C GLU A 165 17.07 6.74 9.81
N THR A 166 17.19 8.00 10.22
CA THR A 166 18.45 8.73 10.15
C THR A 166 19.43 8.14 11.17
N PRO A 167 20.68 7.83 10.78
CA PRO A 167 21.69 7.39 11.73
C PRO A 167 21.89 8.47 12.80
N GLU A 168 22.13 8.06 14.04
CA GLU A 168 22.48 9.01 15.10
C GLU A 168 23.75 9.78 14.72
N PRO A 169 23.80 11.10 14.95
CA PRO A 169 25.00 11.86 14.69
C PRO A 169 26.14 11.33 15.56
N PRO A 170 27.40 11.34 15.06
CA PRO A 170 28.54 10.94 15.87
C PRO A 170 28.61 11.80 17.13
N PRO A 171 29.07 11.24 18.28
CA PRO A 171 29.21 12.01 19.50
C PRO A 171 30.12 13.23 19.26
N PRO A 172 29.86 14.37 19.92
CA PRO A 172 30.68 15.54 19.76
C PRO A 172 32.14 15.22 20.12
N PRO A 173 33.13 15.79 19.41
CA PRO A 173 34.53 15.57 19.74
C PRO A 173 34.81 16.01 21.19
N PRO A 174 35.72 15.30 21.91
CA PRO A 174 36.05 15.65 23.28
C PRO A 174 36.50 17.11 23.37
N SER A 175 35.99 17.84 24.37
CA SER A 175 36.39 19.24 24.56
C SER A 175 37.89 19.32 24.77
N ARG A 176 38.56 20.17 23.98
CA ARG A 176 39.97 20.51 24.23
C ARG A 176 40.01 21.29 25.55
N LYS A 177 40.55 20.68 26.60
CA LYS A 177 40.95 21.37 27.83
C LYS A 177 42.25 22.12 27.61
#